data_AF-A0A7S1FKJ6-F1
#
_entry.id   AF-A0A7S1FKJ6-F1
#
_cell.length_a   1.000
_cell.length_b   1.000
_cell.length_c   1.000
_cell.angle_alpha   90.00
_cell.angle_beta   90.00
_cell.angle_gamma   90.00
#
_symmetry.space_group_name_H-M   'P 1'
#
loop_
_entity.id
_entity.type
_entity.pdbx_description
1 polymer ?
#
loop_
_entity_poly.entity_id
_entity_poly.type
_entity_poly.pdbx_seq_one_letter_code
_entity_poly.pdbx_strand_id
1 'polypeptide(L)'
;SGWYSSVAGGESGTASGDASSVSGGSLNTASGWSSSVTGGDSSTASGDTSSVSGGSSNTAVGLSSSVSGGKRNIASGWYSSVTGGDSSTTSGDASSVSGGSSNTASGDTSSVSGGSSNTAVGLASSVSGGESNIASESASSVSGGVQNQAIGQGSSVSGGSKNTALGERSTVSGGGESSAHAFASAISGGNLNQAKGMYSSISGGLENQATHPRASVSGGARNIAQSVDSSVLGGFLNRAQGNYVSVLGGKGNFGVGETSTILGGVGNKANGKLSSVSGGMKNEASGVGASILGGTRNILDTDYSTDWKGKKGKKKSNL
;
A
#
# COMPACT_ATOMS: atom_id res chain seq x y z
N SER A 1 -38.75 20.12 26.79
CA SER A 1 -39.42 19.21 25.84
C SER A 1 -39.53 19.93 24.51
N GLY A 2 -39.33 19.22 23.41
CA GLY A 2 -39.60 19.73 22.05
C GLY A 2 -41.06 19.53 21.67
N TRP A 3 -41.52 20.19 20.61
CA TRP A 3 -42.85 19.99 20.04
C TRP A 3 -42.97 18.57 19.50
N TYR A 4 -44.04 17.83 19.85
CA TYR A 4 -44.24 16.43 19.44
C TYR A 4 -43.13 15.45 19.88
N SER A 5 -42.33 15.79 20.90
CA SER A 5 -41.36 14.86 21.47
C SER A 5 -42.05 13.75 22.28
N SER A 6 -41.52 12.52 22.26
CA SER A 6 -42.07 11.39 23.02
C SER A 6 -40.99 10.56 23.73
N VAL A 7 -41.31 10.10 24.95
CA VAL A 7 -40.56 9.06 25.66
C VAL A 7 -41.56 7.94 25.98
N ALA A 8 -41.48 6.83 25.24
CA ALA A 8 -42.38 5.69 25.34
C ALA A 8 -41.67 4.51 26.01
N GLY A 9 -41.56 4.55 27.34
CA GLY A 9 -40.97 3.47 28.14
C GLY A 9 -39.47 3.59 28.39
N GLY A 10 -38.93 2.67 29.21
CA GLY A 10 -37.55 2.71 29.68
C GLY A 10 -37.35 3.49 30.98
N GLU A 11 -36.10 3.56 31.43
CA GLU A 11 -35.67 4.29 32.63
C GLU A 11 -34.86 5.52 32.22
N SER A 12 -35.21 6.70 32.76
CA SER A 12 -34.42 7.93 32.60
C SER A 12 -34.13 8.35 31.14
N GLY A 13 -35.06 8.10 30.22
CA GLY A 13 -34.98 8.56 28.83
C GLY A 13 -35.30 10.06 28.68
N THR A 14 -34.59 10.76 27.79
CA THR A 14 -34.77 12.19 27.50
C THR A 14 -35.04 12.41 26.01
N ALA A 15 -36.23 12.92 25.66
CA ALA A 15 -36.54 13.41 24.32
C ALA A 15 -36.76 14.94 24.38
N SER A 16 -35.80 15.72 23.87
CA SER A 16 -35.81 17.19 23.98
C SER A 16 -35.87 17.94 22.66
N GLY A 17 -35.56 17.29 21.54
CA GLY A 17 -35.69 17.86 20.19
C GLY A 17 -37.14 17.85 19.71
N ASP A 18 -37.50 18.75 18.80
CA ASP A 18 -38.81 18.74 18.14
C ASP A 18 -38.97 17.44 17.33
N ALA A 19 -40.13 16.80 17.43
CA ALA A 19 -40.44 15.48 16.85
C ALA A 19 -39.48 14.35 17.25
N SER A 20 -38.70 14.52 18.33
CA SER A 20 -37.78 13.47 18.80
C SER A 20 -38.50 12.34 19.54
N SER A 21 -37.93 11.13 19.51
CA SER A 21 -38.51 9.97 20.20
C SER A 21 -37.48 9.11 20.91
N VAL A 22 -37.77 8.72 22.15
CA VAL A 22 -37.10 7.63 22.85
C VAL A 22 -38.11 6.52 23.12
N SER A 23 -37.92 5.31 22.58
CA SER A 23 -38.93 4.22 22.64
C SER A 23 -38.63 3.13 23.67
N GLY A 24 -37.55 3.25 24.45
CA GLY A 24 -37.22 2.30 25.51
C GLY A 24 -35.78 2.39 25.98
N GLY A 25 -35.36 1.39 26.78
CA GLY A 25 -33.99 1.27 27.28
C GLY A 25 -33.72 2.09 28.55
N SER A 26 -32.45 2.33 28.87
CA SER A 26 -32.03 3.13 30.03
C SER A 26 -31.12 4.28 29.60
N LEU A 27 -31.30 5.47 30.19
CA LEU A 27 -30.41 6.64 30.02
C LEU A 27 -30.22 7.09 28.55
N ASN A 28 -31.23 6.90 27.72
CA ASN A 28 -31.19 7.27 26.30
C ASN A 28 -31.59 8.74 26.08
N THR A 29 -30.91 9.44 25.18
CA THR A 29 -31.17 10.85 24.85
C THR A 29 -31.41 11.04 23.35
N ALA A 30 -32.54 11.64 22.98
CA ALA A 30 -32.84 12.13 21.64
C ALA A 30 -33.06 13.65 21.69
N SER A 31 -32.15 14.45 21.12
CA SER A 31 -32.15 15.92 21.26
C SER A 31 -32.09 16.71 19.96
N GLY A 32 -31.81 16.08 18.82
CA GLY A 32 -31.91 16.71 17.50
C GLY A 32 -33.34 16.76 16.96
N TRP A 33 -33.61 17.61 15.97
CA TRP A 33 -34.92 17.64 15.29
C TRP A 33 -35.22 16.29 14.64
N SER A 34 -36.38 15.69 14.91
CA SER A 34 -36.78 14.36 14.41
C SER A 34 -35.77 13.24 14.71
N SER A 35 -34.95 13.40 15.76
CA SER A 35 -34.00 12.37 16.18
C SER A 35 -34.68 11.23 16.95
N SER A 36 -34.14 10.02 16.87
CA SER A 36 -34.74 8.85 17.51
C SER A 36 -33.75 7.94 18.19
N VAL A 37 -34.07 7.48 19.41
CA VAL A 37 -33.41 6.34 20.05
C VAL A 37 -34.44 5.25 20.35
N THR A 38 -34.35 4.12 19.66
CA THR A 38 -35.38 3.06 19.78
C THR A 38 -35.24 2.25 21.07
N GLY A 39 -34.02 2.08 21.58
CA GLY A 39 -33.75 1.35 22.82
C GLY A 39 -32.26 1.30 23.16
N GLY A 40 -31.88 0.35 24.03
CA GLY A 40 -30.49 0.18 24.48
C GLY A 40 -30.18 0.90 25.79
N ASP A 41 -28.90 1.09 26.07
CA ASP A 41 -28.41 1.73 27.29
C ASP A 41 -27.49 2.92 26.96
N SER A 42 -27.71 4.06 27.62
CA SER A 42 -26.83 5.22 27.57
C SER A 42 -26.53 5.75 26.15
N SER A 43 -27.49 5.67 25.23
CA SER A 43 -27.29 6.07 23.83
C SER A 43 -27.80 7.47 23.53
N THR A 44 -27.15 8.18 22.62
CA THR A 44 -27.45 9.58 22.28
C THR A 44 -27.67 9.76 20.78
N ALA A 45 -28.81 10.34 20.38
CA ALA A 45 -29.08 10.84 19.05
C ALA A 45 -29.31 12.37 19.14
N SER A 46 -28.32 13.19 18.78
CA SER A 46 -28.40 14.65 18.92
C SER A 46 -28.26 15.43 17.61
N GLY A 47 -28.00 14.74 16.51
CA GLY A 47 -28.04 15.34 15.18
C GLY A 47 -29.48 15.42 14.67
N ASP A 48 -29.77 16.39 13.80
CA ASP A 48 -31.08 16.46 13.15
C ASP A 48 -31.30 15.22 12.30
N THR A 49 -32.47 14.59 12.41
CA THR A 49 -32.84 13.31 11.80
C THR A 49 -31.90 12.15 12.14
N SER A 50 -31.07 12.28 13.19
CA SER A 50 -30.16 11.19 13.56
C SER A 50 -30.88 10.07 14.29
N SER A 51 -30.35 8.86 14.20
CA SER A 51 -30.97 7.68 14.80
C SER A 51 -29.98 6.75 15.49
N VAL A 52 -30.40 6.21 16.63
CA VAL A 52 -29.76 5.06 17.27
C VAL A 52 -30.79 3.96 17.51
N SER A 53 -30.63 2.81 16.85
CA SER A 53 -31.63 1.74 16.93
C SER A 53 -31.50 0.88 18.20
N GLY A 54 -30.33 0.88 18.86
CA GLY A 54 -30.11 0.12 20.09
C GLY A 54 -28.64 0.02 20.50
N GLY A 55 -28.33 -0.94 21.37
CA GLY A 55 -26.97 -1.20 21.85
C GLY A 55 -26.62 -0.48 23.16
N SER A 56 -25.33 -0.22 23.40
CA SER A 56 -24.86 0.43 24.63
C SER A 56 -23.85 1.54 24.33
N SER A 57 -24.09 2.74 24.87
CA SER A 57 -23.21 3.90 24.73
C SER A 57 -22.98 4.36 23.28
N ASN A 58 -23.97 4.22 22.40
CA ASN A 58 -23.86 4.62 21.01
C ASN A 58 -24.24 6.10 20.82
N THR A 59 -23.61 6.79 19.88
CA THR A 59 -23.71 8.25 19.72
C THR A 59 -23.88 8.61 18.24
N ALA A 60 -24.99 9.22 17.86
CA ALA A 60 -25.27 9.73 16.51
C ALA A 60 -25.54 11.24 16.56
N VAL A 61 -24.54 12.05 16.19
CA VAL A 61 -24.53 13.52 16.38
C VAL A 61 -24.46 14.31 15.07
N GLY A 62 -24.12 13.66 13.95
CA GLY A 62 -24.16 14.29 12.63
C GLY A 62 -25.59 14.42 12.08
N LEU A 63 -25.81 15.36 11.16
CA LEU A 63 -27.07 15.48 10.41
C LEU A 63 -27.37 14.16 9.70
N SER A 64 -28.56 13.59 9.89
CA SER A 64 -28.99 12.31 9.31
C SER A 64 -28.03 11.16 9.57
N SER A 65 -27.22 11.24 10.63
CA SER A 65 -26.30 10.16 11.02
C SER A 65 -27.06 9.00 11.67
N SER A 66 -26.51 7.79 11.57
CA SER A 66 -27.16 6.61 12.13
C SER A 66 -26.20 5.65 12.81
N VAL A 67 -26.64 5.06 13.92
CA VAL A 67 -25.98 3.91 14.54
C VAL A 67 -27.02 2.80 14.75
N SER A 68 -26.91 1.70 14.02
CA SER A 68 -27.90 0.62 14.08
C SER A 68 -27.77 -0.27 15.32
N GLY A 69 -26.62 -0.24 16.01
CA GLY A 69 -26.42 -0.99 17.26
C GLY A 69 -24.97 -1.09 17.69
N GLY A 70 -24.68 -2.11 18.51
CA GLY A 70 -23.32 -2.38 19.01
C GLY A 70 -23.00 -1.62 20.31
N LYS A 71 -21.70 -1.40 20.57
CA LYS A 71 -21.21 -0.75 21.78
C LYS A 71 -20.28 0.42 21.44
N ARG A 72 -20.47 1.58 22.08
CA ARG A 72 -19.54 2.73 21.97
C ARG A 72 -19.27 3.21 20.53
N ASN A 73 -20.22 3.04 19.63
CA ASN A 73 -20.08 3.52 18.25
C ASN A 73 -20.45 4.99 18.14
N ILE A 74 -19.72 5.75 17.33
CA ILE A 74 -19.90 7.19 17.15
C ILE A 74 -20.09 7.50 15.67
N ALA A 75 -21.20 8.15 15.31
CA ALA A 75 -21.46 8.69 13.98
C ALA A 75 -21.63 10.22 14.08
N SER A 76 -20.61 10.98 13.68
CA SER A 76 -20.56 12.45 13.81
C SER A 76 -20.52 13.22 12.51
N GLY A 77 -20.14 12.60 11.38
CA GLY A 77 -20.25 13.22 10.05
C GLY A 77 -21.69 13.31 9.55
N TRP A 78 -21.95 14.20 8.59
CA TRP A 78 -23.28 14.30 7.98
C TRP A 78 -23.55 13.06 7.14
N TYR A 79 -24.75 12.48 7.22
CA TYR A 79 -25.12 11.23 6.55
C TYR A 79 -24.21 10.03 6.90
N SER A 80 -23.42 10.12 7.97
CA SER A 80 -22.49 9.06 8.35
C SER A 80 -23.23 7.90 9.03
N SER A 81 -22.69 6.69 8.93
CA SER A 81 -23.37 5.50 9.46
C SER A 81 -22.43 4.49 10.10
N VAL A 82 -22.84 3.95 11.25
CA VAL A 82 -22.22 2.76 11.84
C VAL A 82 -23.27 1.66 11.99
N THR A 83 -23.13 0.56 11.25
CA THR A 83 -24.12 -0.53 11.29
C THR A 83 -24.05 -1.33 12.60
N GLY A 84 -22.87 -1.42 13.22
CA GLY A 84 -22.70 -2.13 14.50
C GLY A 84 -21.23 -2.27 14.89
N GLY A 85 -20.95 -3.23 15.78
CA GLY A 85 -19.59 -3.49 16.28
C GLY A 85 -19.30 -2.84 17.64
N ASP A 86 -18.02 -2.73 18.00
CA ASP A 86 -17.55 -2.07 19.23
C ASP A 86 -16.58 -0.93 18.89
N SER A 87 -16.82 0.26 19.44
CA SER A 87 -15.88 1.38 19.40
C SER A 87 -15.53 1.90 18.00
N SER A 88 -16.44 1.82 17.04
CA SER A 88 -16.21 2.37 15.70
C SER A 88 -16.62 3.84 15.61
N THR A 89 -15.88 4.63 14.82
CA THR A 89 -16.11 6.08 14.65
C THR A 89 -16.22 6.46 13.17
N THR A 90 -17.29 7.17 12.81
CA THR A 90 -17.46 7.80 11.49
C THR A 90 -17.62 9.31 11.64
N SER A 91 -16.61 10.07 11.20
CA SER A 91 -16.60 11.54 11.35
C SER A 91 -16.52 12.31 10.04
N GLY A 92 -16.32 11.65 8.91
CA GLY A 92 -16.38 12.27 7.58
C GLY A 92 -17.81 12.29 7.06
N ASP A 93 -18.12 13.22 6.16
CA ASP A 93 -19.45 13.31 5.57
C ASP A 93 -19.70 12.12 4.64
N ALA A 94 -20.87 11.50 4.74
CA ALA A 94 -21.26 10.26 4.08
C ALA A 94 -20.27 9.11 4.31
N SER A 95 -19.49 9.13 5.40
CA SER A 95 -18.58 8.04 5.75
C SER A 95 -19.33 6.88 6.43
N SER A 96 -18.78 5.67 6.32
CA SER A 96 -19.46 4.47 6.82
C SER A 96 -18.51 3.46 7.47
N VAL A 97 -19.01 2.82 8.53
CA VAL A 97 -18.40 1.61 9.10
C VAL A 97 -19.47 0.52 9.20
N SER A 98 -19.29 -0.59 8.49
CA SER A 98 -20.29 -1.67 8.47
C SER A 98 -20.23 -2.61 9.69
N GLY A 99 -19.17 -2.55 10.49
CA GLY A 99 -19.02 -3.35 11.71
C GLY A 99 -17.59 -3.49 12.19
N GLY A 100 -17.35 -4.48 13.06
CA GLY A 100 -16.02 -4.82 13.58
C GLY A 100 -15.69 -4.14 14.92
N SER A 101 -14.40 -3.96 15.21
CA SER A 101 -13.93 -3.35 16.45
C SER A 101 -12.94 -2.22 16.17
N SER A 102 -13.12 -1.07 16.83
CA SER A 102 -12.16 0.04 16.82
C SER A 102 -11.85 0.59 15.42
N ASN A 103 -12.81 0.56 14.50
CA ASN A 103 -12.62 1.05 13.14
C ASN A 103 -12.93 2.54 13.03
N THR A 104 -12.18 3.27 12.20
CA THR A 104 -12.35 4.72 12.00
C THR A 104 -12.51 5.05 10.52
N ALA A 105 -13.58 5.75 10.15
CA ALA A 105 -13.78 6.33 8.82
C ALA A 105 -14.02 7.85 8.95
N SER A 106 -12.96 8.65 8.83
CA SER A 106 -13.00 10.09 9.09
C SER A 106 -12.82 10.99 7.86
N GLY A 107 -12.55 10.42 6.69
CA GLY A 107 -12.56 11.16 5.44
C GLY A 107 -13.96 11.21 4.83
N ASP A 108 -14.27 12.26 4.08
CA ASP A 108 -15.56 12.35 3.40
C ASP A 108 -15.71 11.20 2.40
N THR A 109 -16.89 10.59 2.36
CA THR A 109 -17.23 9.39 1.58
C THR A 109 -16.31 8.19 1.86
N SER A 110 -15.55 8.21 2.96
CA SER A 110 -14.66 7.10 3.31
C SER A 110 -15.43 5.92 3.88
N SER A 111 -14.87 4.72 3.76
CA SER A 111 -15.55 3.50 4.21
C SER A 111 -14.60 2.51 4.85
N VAL A 112 -15.09 1.86 5.91
CA VAL A 112 -14.47 0.65 6.47
C VAL A 112 -15.52 -0.45 6.55
N SER A 113 -15.36 -1.52 5.76
CA SER A 113 -16.37 -2.58 5.71
C SER A 113 -16.36 -3.51 6.93
N GLY A 114 -15.31 -3.48 7.76
CA GLY A 114 -15.23 -4.27 8.99
C GLY A 114 -13.80 -4.49 9.49
N GLY A 115 -13.61 -5.55 10.28
CA GLY A 115 -12.30 -5.92 10.82
C GLY A 115 -11.97 -5.25 12.16
N SER A 116 -10.69 -5.14 12.50
CA SER A 116 -10.21 -4.59 13.76
C SER A 116 -9.20 -3.46 13.54
N SER A 117 -9.41 -2.31 14.17
CA SER A 117 -8.46 -1.19 14.18
C SER A 117 -8.12 -0.64 12.78
N ASN A 118 -9.05 -0.75 11.82
CA ASN A 118 -8.86 -0.23 10.47
C ASN A 118 -9.21 1.25 10.39
N THR A 119 -8.49 2.00 9.55
CA THR A 119 -8.57 3.46 9.50
C THR A 119 -8.62 3.97 8.05
N ALA A 120 -9.69 4.67 7.68
CA ALA A 120 -9.89 5.31 6.38
C ALA A 120 -10.13 6.82 6.56
N VAL A 121 -9.08 7.64 6.43
CA VAL A 121 -9.13 9.09 6.76
C VAL A 121 -9.05 10.01 5.54
N GLY A 122 -8.70 9.50 4.36
CA GLY A 122 -8.67 10.29 3.13
C GLY A 122 -10.06 10.43 2.48
N LEU A 123 -10.25 11.47 1.67
CA LEU A 123 -11.44 11.64 0.82
C LEU A 123 -11.64 10.41 -0.07
N ALA A 124 -12.83 9.80 -0.04
CA ALA A 124 -13.16 8.58 -0.77
C ALA A 124 -12.17 7.42 -0.53
N SER A 125 -11.50 7.40 0.62
CA SER A 125 -10.60 6.30 1.00
C SER A 125 -11.40 5.08 1.46
N SER A 126 -10.83 3.89 1.29
CA SER A 126 -11.52 2.66 1.68
C SER A 126 -10.61 1.62 2.32
N VAL A 127 -11.13 0.95 3.33
CA VAL A 127 -10.55 -0.28 3.89
C VAL A 127 -11.60 -1.37 3.93
N SER A 128 -11.44 -2.42 3.13
CA SER A 128 -12.46 -3.48 3.03
C SER A 128 -12.46 -4.45 4.23
N GLY A 129 -11.45 -4.41 5.10
CA GLY A 129 -11.40 -5.23 6.31
C GLY A 129 -9.97 -5.52 6.79
N GLY A 130 -9.80 -6.60 7.55
CA GLY A 130 -8.52 -7.01 8.10
C GLY A 130 -8.21 -6.39 9.47
N GLU A 131 -6.92 -6.27 9.79
CA GLU A 131 -6.45 -5.74 11.08
C GLU A 131 -5.43 -4.62 10.90
N SER A 132 -5.65 -3.48 11.56
CA SER A 132 -4.71 -2.36 11.61
C SER A 132 -4.31 -1.80 10.23
N ASN A 133 -5.21 -1.84 9.26
CA ASN A 133 -4.97 -1.30 7.92
C ASN A 133 -5.30 0.20 7.86
N ILE A 134 -4.53 0.97 7.09
CA ILE A 134 -4.66 2.43 6.98
C ILE A 134 -4.77 2.85 5.51
N ALA A 135 -5.82 3.59 5.16
CA ALA A 135 -5.96 4.33 3.92
C ALA A 135 -6.06 5.83 4.26
N SER A 136 -4.99 6.59 4.06
CA SER A 136 -4.89 7.96 4.61
C SER A 136 -5.07 9.08 3.62
N GLU A 137 -4.91 8.81 2.32
CA GLU A 137 -4.95 9.84 1.27
C GLU A 137 -6.20 9.74 0.40
N SER A 138 -6.44 10.78 -0.39
CA SER A 138 -7.60 10.83 -1.29
C SER A 138 -7.59 9.65 -2.28
N ALA A 139 -8.72 8.95 -2.41
CA ALA A 139 -8.90 7.75 -3.22
C ALA A 139 -7.91 6.59 -2.91
N SER A 140 -7.28 6.60 -1.73
CA SER A 140 -6.43 5.49 -1.30
C SER A 140 -7.28 4.27 -0.88
N SER A 141 -6.76 3.07 -1.10
CA SER A 141 -7.51 1.84 -0.79
C SER A 141 -6.65 0.73 -0.22
N VAL A 142 -7.20 0.02 0.76
CA VAL A 142 -6.65 -1.23 1.28
C VAL A 142 -7.72 -2.31 1.26
N SER A 143 -7.53 -3.37 0.45
CA SER A 143 -8.54 -4.42 0.33
C SER A 143 -8.58 -5.39 1.53
N GLY A 144 -7.56 -5.39 2.40
CA GLY A 144 -7.53 -6.20 3.61
C GLY A 144 -6.12 -6.53 4.08
N GLY A 145 -5.97 -7.60 4.87
CA GLY A 145 -4.70 -8.06 5.42
C GLY A 145 -4.39 -7.47 6.79
N VAL A 146 -3.10 -7.40 7.15
CA VAL A 146 -2.63 -6.95 8.47
C VAL A 146 -1.62 -5.82 8.32
N GLN A 147 -1.84 -4.68 8.98
CA GLN A 147 -0.89 -3.57 9.03
C GLN A 147 -0.49 -2.99 7.65
N ASN A 148 -1.38 -3.07 6.66
CA ASN A 148 -1.13 -2.49 5.34
C ASN A 148 -1.48 -1.01 5.31
N GLN A 149 -0.72 -0.22 4.54
CA GLN A 149 -0.82 1.23 4.50
C GLN A 149 -0.86 1.75 3.06
N ALA A 150 -1.96 2.37 2.66
CA ALA A 150 -2.09 3.13 1.42
C ALA A 150 -2.13 4.63 1.75
N ILE A 151 -0.98 5.31 1.60
CA ILE A 151 -0.77 6.68 2.11
C ILE A 151 -0.35 7.68 1.03
N GLY A 152 -0.50 7.31 -0.23
CA GLY A 152 -0.35 8.22 -1.37
C GLY A 152 -1.70 8.45 -2.04
N GLN A 153 -1.89 9.61 -2.69
CA GLN A 153 -3.12 9.88 -3.43
C GLN A 153 -3.36 8.80 -4.50
N GLY A 154 -4.55 8.18 -4.49
CA GLY A 154 -4.89 7.08 -5.39
C GLY A 154 -4.01 5.84 -5.25
N SER A 155 -3.29 5.68 -4.13
CA SER A 155 -2.48 4.49 -3.89
C SER A 155 -3.32 3.30 -3.44
N SER A 156 -2.84 2.09 -3.69
CA SER A 156 -3.60 0.87 -3.39
C SER A 156 -2.73 -0.22 -2.81
N VAL A 157 -3.22 -0.89 -1.76
CA VAL A 157 -2.67 -2.14 -1.26
C VAL A 157 -3.75 -3.23 -1.31
N SER A 158 -3.57 -4.26 -2.14
CA SER A 158 -4.61 -5.29 -2.31
C SER A 158 -4.63 -6.32 -1.17
N GLY A 159 -3.61 -6.36 -0.30
CA GLY A 159 -3.60 -7.22 0.88
C GLY A 159 -2.19 -7.54 1.39
N GLY A 160 -2.06 -8.66 2.11
CA GLY A 160 -0.80 -9.12 2.68
C GLY A 160 -0.54 -8.59 4.10
N SER A 161 0.73 -8.47 4.47
CA SER A 161 1.14 -8.01 5.81
C SER A 161 2.19 -6.91 5.73
N LYS A 162 1.98 -5.79 6.42
CA LYS A 162 2.96 -4.68 6.53
C LYS A 162 3.40 -4.08 5.19
N ASN A 163 2.54 -4.11 4.18
CA ASN A 163 2.84 -3.48 2.90
C ASN A 163 2.52 -1.98 2.94
N THR A 164 3.31 -1.16 2.26
CA THR A 164 3.14 0.30 2.24
C THR A 164 3.20 0.87 0.81
N ALA A 165 2.15 1.55 0.37
CA ALA A 165 2.10 2.30 -0.88
C ALA A 165 2.10 3.82 -0.58
N LEU A 166 3.29 4.44 -0.60
CA LEU A 166 3.50 5.86 -0.23
C LEU A 166 3.34 6.83 -1.39
N GLY A 167 3.74 6.44 -2.60
CA GLY A 167 3.71 7.34 -3.75
C GLY A 167 2.29 7.58 -4.25
N GLU A 168 2.03 8.74 -4.86
CA GLU A 168 0.80 8.95 -5.64
C GLU A 168 0.69 7.84 -6.71
N ARG A 169 -0.50 7.24 -6.83
CA ARG A 169 -0.80 6.11 -7.73
C ARG A 169 0.13 4.90 -7.56
N SER A 170 0.80 4.78 -6.41
CA SER A 170 1.64 3.62 -6.14
C SER A 170 0.80 2.40 -5.78
N THR A 171 1.31 1.21 -6.08
CA THR A 171 0.58 -0.03 -5.86
C THR A 171 1.44 -1.10 -5.20
N VAL A 172 0.86 -1.81 -4.23
CA VAL A 172 1.39 -3.07 -3.73
C VAL A 172 0.29 -4.13 -3.77
N SER A 173 0.39 -5.08 -4.69
CA SER A 173 -0.68 -6.08 -4.88
C SER A 173 -0.73 -7.14 -3.77
N GLY A 174 0.29 -7.25 -2.93
CA GLY A 174 0.30 -8.16 -1.79
C GLY A 174 1.70 -8.48 -1.29
N GLY A 175 1.83 -9.60 -0.58
CA GLY A 175 3.11 -10.04 -0.02
C GLY A 175 3.33 -9.53 1.41
N GLY A 176 4.60 -9.36 1.79
CA GLY A 176 4.98 -8.95 3.14
C GLY A 176 6.03 -7.84 3.15
N GLU A 177 5.88 -6.85 4.03
CA GLU A 177 6.91 -5.84 4.32
C GLU A 177 7.47 -5.13 3.07
N SER A 178 6.65 -4.99 2.02
CA SER A 178 7.07 -4.37 0.76
C SER A 178 6.59 -2.93 0.66
N SER A 179 7.36 -2.08 -0.02
CA SER A 179 7.11 -0.64 -0.03
C SER A 179 7.34 0.05 -1.38
N ALA A 180 6.26 0.61 -1.94
CA ALA A 180 6.24 1.40 -3.17
C ALA A 180 6.24 2.90 -2.82
N HIS A 181 7.39 3.58 -2.98
CA HIS A 181 7.62 4.91 -2.40
C HIS A 181 7.32 6.07 -3.35
N ALA A 182 7.45 5.88 -4.66
CA ALA A 182 7.45 6.96 -5.63
C ALA A 182 6.19 6.97 -6.50
N PHE A 183 5.98 8.09 -7.20
CA PHE A 183 4.86 8.26 -8.13
C PHE A 183 4.79 7.08 -9.12
N ALA A 184 3.61 6.46 -9.19
CA ALA A 184 3.30 5.32 -10.05
C ALA A 184 4.30 4.15 -9.93
N SER A 185 4.92 3.98 -8.76
CA SER A 185 5.75 2.79 -8.47
C SER A 185 4.87 1.58 -8.14
N ALA A 186 5.30 0.39 -8.55
CA ALA A 186 4.48 -0.81 -8.44
C ALA A 186 5.27 -2.01 -7.89
N ILE A 187 4.65 -2.75 -6.97
CA ILE A 187 5.15 -4.03 -6.48
C ILE A 187 4.02 -5.06 -6.59
N SER A 188 4.21 -6.10 -7.43
CA SER A 188 3.17 -7.13 -7.60
C SER A 188 3.12 -8.16 -6.47
N GLY A 189 4.16 -8.23 -5.62
CA GLY A 189 4.17 -9.09 -4.44
C GLY A 189 5.55 -9.36 -3.88
N GLY A 190 5.70 -10.49 -3.18
CA GLY A 190 6.95 -10.92 -2.57
C GLY A 190 7.17 -10.39 -1.16
N ASN A 191 8.41 -10.36 -0.69
CA ASN A 191 8.75 -9.96 0.66
C ASN A 191 9.90 -8.93 0.66
N LEU A 192 9.79 -7.88 1.48
CA LEU A 192 10.84 -6.87 1.65
C LEU A 192 11.27 -6.13 0.36
N ASN A 193 10.39 -6.03 -0.63
CA ASN A 193 10.70 -5.36 -1.90
C ASN A 193 10.54 -3.83 -1.77
N GLN A 194 11.40 -3.05 -2.44
CA GLN A 194 11.37 -1.57 -2.37
C GLN A 194 11.45 -0.93 -3.76
N ALA A 195 10.32 -0.40 -4.23
CA ALA A 195 10.23 0.38 -5.48
C ALA A 195 10.29 1.88 -5.14
N LYS A 196 11.46 2.51 -5.28
CA LYS A 196 11.72 3.91 -4.88
C LYS A 196 11.81 4.89 -6.04
N GLY A 197 11.86 4.41 -7.28
CA GLY A 197 11.92 5.26 -8.46
C GLY A 197 10.53 5.59 -9.02
N MET A 198 10.39 6.76 -9.64
CA MET A 198 9.18 7.10 -10.40
C MET A 198 8.95 6.07 -11.52
N TYR A 199 7.74 5.52 -11.65
CA TYR A 199 7.44 4.42 -12.59
C TYR A 199 8.32 3.17 -12.41
N SER A 200 8.97 3.00 -11.26
CA SER A 200 9.75 1.80 -10.99
C SER A 200 8.83 0.61 -10.69
N SER A 201 9.29 -0.59 -11.04
CA SER A 201 8.49 -1.80 -10.86
C SER A 201 9.29 -2.95 -10.26
N ILE A 202 8.64 -3.72 -9.39
CA ILE A 202 9.15 -4.99 -8.89
C ILE A 202 8.04 -6.03 -9.02
N SER A 203 8.24 -7.04 -9.87
CA SER A 203 7.18 -8.07 -10.06
C SER A 203 7.10 -9.07 -8.89
N GLY A 204 8.12 -9.16 -8.04
CA GLY A 204 8.09 -9.99 -6.84
C GLY A 204 9.47 -10.34 -6.30
N GLY A 205 9.54 -11.43 -5.55
CA GLY A 205 10.79 -11.95 -4.97
C GLY A 205 11.07 -11.46 -3.55
N LEU A 206 12.33 -11.52 -3.13
CA LEU A 206 12.77 -11.21 -1.77
C LEU A 206 13.82 -10.09 -1.77
N GLU A 207 13.61 -9.03 -1.00
CA GLU A 207 14.59 -7.95 -0.78
C GLU A 207 15.10 -7.27 -2.08
N ASN A 208 14.26 -7.18 -3.12
CA ASN A 208 14.63 -6.51 -4.36
C ASN A 208 14.45 -4.98 -4.24
N GLN A 209 15.27 -4.22 -4.97
CA GLN A 209 15.22 -2.76 -4.96
C GLN A 209 15.25 -2.19 -6.37
N ALA A 210 14.29 -1.32 -6.70
CA ALA A 210 14.23 -0.56 -7.94
C ALA A 210 14.17 0.93 -7.58
N THR A 211 15.30 1.63 -7.65
CA THR A 211 15.46 2.89 -6.87
C THR A 211 15.39 4.17 -7.68
N HIS A 212 15.43 4.08 -9.02
CA HIS A 212 15.52 5.23 -9.92
C HIS A 212 14.38 5.19 -10.95
N PRO A 213 14.12 6.31 -11.65
CA PRO A 213 13.02 6.37 -12.63
C PRO A 213 13.07 5.24 -13.66
N ARG A 214 11.94 4.55 -13.83
CA ARG A 214 11.76 3.41 -14.75
C ARG A 214 12.70 2.21 -14.48
N ALA A 215 13.35 2.18 -13.32
CA ALA A 215 14.12 1.01 -12.90
C ALA A 215 13.18 -0.18 -12.68
N SER A 216 13.59 -1.38 -13.07
CA SER A 216 12.75 -2.57 -12.95
C SER A 216 13.50 -3.78 -12.40
N VAL A 217 12.81 -4.56 -11.57
CA VAL A 217 13.27 -5.88 -11.13
C VAL A 217 12.15 -6.91 -11.33
N SER A 218 12.32 -7.85 -12.26
CA SER A 218 11.26 -8.83 -12.54
C SER A 218 11.16 -9.94 -11.49
N GLY A 219 12.14 -10.08 -10.59
CA GLY A 219 12.06 -11.01 -9.46
C GLY A 219 13.42 -11.41 -8.89
N GLY A 220 13.48 -12.62 -8.33
CA GLY A 220 14.68 -13.15 -7.68
C GLY A 220 14.87 -12.61 -6.25
N ALA A 221 16.11 -12.60 -5.76
CA ALA A 221 16.38 -12.15 -4.41
C ALA A 221 17.60 -11.21 -4.32
N ARG A 222 17.45 -10.12 -3.56
CA ARG A 222 18.50 -9.12 -3.31
C ARG A 222 19.06 -8.48 -4.58
N ASN A 223 18.22 -8.34 -5.62
CA ASN A 223 18.58 -7.68 -6.86
C ASN A 223 18.36 -6.16 -6.73
N ILE A 224 19.24 -5.36 -7.32
CA ILE A 224 19.20 -3.90 -7.23
C ILE A 224 19.29 -3.29 -8.63
N ALA A 225 18.22 -2.63 -9.07
CA ALA A 225 18.22 -1.71 -10.21
C ALA A 225 18.34 -0.27 -9.66
N GLN A 226 19.49 0.36 -9.90
CA GLN A 226 19.93 1.59 -9.22
C GLN A 226 20.27 2.75 -10.16
N SER A 227 19.70 2.75 -11.36
CA SER A 227 19.87 3.83 -12.34
C SER A 227 18.63 4.01 -13.21
N VAL A 228 18.60 5.10 -13.97
CA VAL A 228 17.51 5.39 -14.91
C VAL A 228 17.45 4.28 -15.97
N ASP A 229 16.25 3.74 -16.20
CA ASP A 229 16.00 2.66 -17.17
C ASP A 229 16.87 1.40 -16.94
N SER A 230 17.39 1.21 -15.73
CA SER A 230 18.13 -0.01 -15.38
C SER A 230 17.19 -1.17 -15.09
N SER A 231 17.58 -2.39 -15.50
CA SER A 231 16.76 -3.58 -15.32
C SER A 231 17.55 -4.76 -14.75
N VAL A 232 16.90 -5.51 -13.86
CA VAL A 232 17.36 -6.83 -13.44
C VAL A 232 16.22 -7.83 -13.58
N LEU A 233 16.32 -8.77 -14.51
CA LEU A 233 15.22 -9.71 -14.77
C LEU A 233 15.11 -10.80 -13.68
N GLY A 234 16.16 -11.06 -12.91
CA GLY A 234 16.10 -12.01 -11.80
C GLY A 234 17.44 -12.42 -11.24
N GLY A 235 17.49 -13.60 -10.63
CA GLY A 235 18.70 -14.17 -10.02
C GLY A 235 18.92 -13.72 -8.57
N PHE A 236 20.17 -13.76 -8.11
CA PHE A 236 20.54 -13.46 -6.73
C PHE A 236 21.68 -12.44 -6.65
N LEU A 237 21.51 -11.36 -5.89
CA LEU A 237 22.55 -10.32 -5.69
C LEU A 237 23.03 -9.64 -6.99
N ASN A 238 22.20 -9.55 -8.01
CA ASN A 238 22.56 -8.83 -9.23
C ASN A 238 22.33 -7.33 -9.07
N ARG A 239 23.19 -6.51 -9.67
CA ARG A 239 23.19 -5.05 -9.54
C ARG A 239 23.34 -4.38 -10.91
N ALA A 240 22.39 -3.51 -11.25
CA ALA A 240 22.42 -2.66 -12.44
C ALA A 240 22.53 -1.19 -11.99
N GLN A 241 23.69 -0.56 -12.13
CA GLN A 241 24.00 0.78 -11.60
C GLN A 241 24.21 1.87 -12.66
N GLY A 242 24.49 1.50 -13.90
CA GLY A 242 24.55 2.45 -15.02
C GLY A 242 23.17 2.72 -15.63
N ASN A 243 23.02 3.86 -16.30
CA ASN A 243 21.83 4.15 -17.10
C ASN A 243 21.67 3.10 -18.20
N TYR A 244 20.44 2.65 -18.44
CA TYR A 244 20.11 1.65 -19.47
C TYR A 244 20.81 0.29 -19.30
N VAL A 245 21.33 -0.02 -18.11
CA VAL A 245 21.98 -1.31 -17.84
C VAL A 245 20.94 -2.42 -17.73
N SER A 246 21.25 -3.57 -18.34
CA SER A 246 20.41 -4.77 -18.23
C SER A 246 21.19 -5.95 -17.68
N VAL A 247 20.73 -6.51 -16.56
CA VAL A 247 21.25 -7.77 -16.01
C VAL A 247 20.15 -8.82 -16.04
N LEU A 248 20.25 -9.79 -16.94
CA LEU A 248 19.15 -10.72 -17.19
C LEU A 248 19.04 -11.82 -16.10
N GLY A 249 20.10 -12.08 -15.35
CA GLY A 249 20.05 -13.05 -14.26
C GLY A 249 21.41 -13.43 -13.71
N GLY A 250 21.50 -14.64 -13.16
CA GLY A 250 22.73 -15.18 -12.55
C GLY A 250 22.89 -14.78 -11.09
N LYS A 251 24.14 -14.80 -10.60
CA LYS A 251 24.47 -14.50 -9.21
C LYS A 251 25.59 -13.48 -9.08
N GLY A 252 25.34 -12.37 -8.40
CA GLY A 252 26.39 -11.40 -8.07
C GLY A 252 26.94 -10.64 -9.27
N ASN A 253 26.15 -10.51 -10.35
CA ASN A 253 26.57 -9.78 -11.54
C ASN A 253 26.41 -8.27 -11.36
N PHE A 254 27.29 -7.49 -11.98
CA PHE A 254 27.39 -6.05 -11.77
C PHE A 254 27.55 -5.27 -13.07
N GLY A 255 26.46 -4.67 -13.56
CA GLY A 255 26.48 -3.78 -14.71
C GLY A 255 26.60 -2.33 -14.27
N VAL A 256 27.62 -1.63 -14.76
CA VAL A 256 27.96 -0.24 -14.37
C VAL A 256 28.05 0.66 -15.58
N GLY A 257 28.58 0.18 -16.70
CA GLY A 257 28.72 1.00 -17.91
C GLY A 257 27.36 1.34 -18.51
N GLU A 258 27.19 2.57 -19.00
CA GLU A 258 25.97 2.99 -19.67
C GLU A 258 25.61 2.03 -20.82
N THR A 259 24.36 1.57 -20.87
CA THR A 259 23.87 0.59 -21.88
C THR A 259 24.63 -0.75 -21.84
N SER A 260 25.31 -1.08 -20.75
CA SER A 260 25.98 -2.37 -20.61
C SER A 260 24.99 -3.51 -20.34
N THR A 261 25.33 -4.71 -20.78
CA THR A 261 24.46 -5.89 -20.66
C THR A 261 25.20 -7.08 -20.07
N ILE A 262 24.59 -7.75 -19.09
CA ILE A 262 25.04 -9.03 -18.58
C ILE A 262 23.91 -10.04 -18.73
N LEU A 263 24.09 -11.06 -19.56
CA LEU A 263 23.05 -12.07 -19.79
C LEU A 263 22.92 -13.05 -18.61
N GLY A 264 23.99 -13.26 -17.84
CA GLY A 264 23.97 -14.12 -16.66
C GLY A 264 25.34 -14.50 -16.13
N GLY A 265 25.44 -15.67 -15.49
CA GLY A 265 26.67 -16.19 -14.89
C GLY A 265 26.89 -15.76 -13.45
N VAL A 266 28.12 -15.84 -12.96
CA VAL A 266 28.47 -15.64 -11.54
C VAL A 266 29.56 -14.59 -11.39
N GLY A 267 29.26 -13.46 -10.77
CA GLY A 267 30.26 -12.46 -10.41
C GLY A 267 30.83 -11.69 -11.60
N ASN A 268 30.11 -11.60 -12.71
CA ASN A 268 30.56 -10.87 -13.90
C ASN A 268 30.36 -9.37 -13.74
N LYS A 269 31.23 -8.57 -14.35
CA LYS A 269 31.17 -7.11 -14.36
C LYS A 269 31.19 -6.57 -15.79
N ALA A 270 30.31 -5.62 -16.07
CA ALA A 270 30.28 -4.86 -17.32
C ALA A 270 30.45 -3.37 -16.97
N ASN A 271 31.70 -2.91 -16.92
CA ASN A 271 32.06 -1.56 -16.48
C ASN A 271 32.08 -0.55 -17.64
N GLY A 272 32.43 -1.00 -18.85
CA GLY A 272 32.55 -0.13 -20.02
C GLY A 272 31.20 0.26 -20.60
N LYS A 273 31.08 1.48 -21.15
CA LYS A 273 29.91 1.88 -21.93
C LYS A 273 29.71 0.90 -23.09
N LEU A 274 28.47 0.47 -23.34
CA LEU A 274 28.14 -0.56 -24.36
C LEU A 274 28.86 -1.91 -24.17
N SER A 275 29.45 -2.18 -23.01
CA SER A 275 30.11 -3.46 -22.75
C SER A 275 29.09 -4.59 -22.56
N SER A 276 29.49 -5.81 -22.90
CA SER A 276 28.63 -6.98 -22.76
C SER A 276 29.36 -8.17 -22.14
N VAL A 277 28.62 -8.92 -21.31
CA VAL A 277 29.06 -10.23 -20.82
C VAL A 277 27.94 -11.24 -21.00
N SER A 278 28.13 -12.19 -21.93
CA SER A 278 27.13 -13.22 -22.22
C SER A 278 27.02 -14.29 -21.12
N GLY A 279 28.02 -14.40 -20.24
CA GLY A 279 27.98 -15.32 -19.11
C GLY A 279 29.36 -15.67 -18.57
N GLY A 280 29.46 -16.81 -17.88
CA GLY A 280 30.70 -17.29 -17.27
C GLY A 280 30.87 -16.86 -15.80
N MET A 281 32.10 -16.90 -15.30
CA MET A 281 32.41 -16.62 -13.91
C MET A 281 33.51 -15.56 -13.76
N LYS A 282 33.23 -14.49 -13.01
CA LYS A 282 34.20 -13.44 -12.67
C LYS A 282 34.86 -12.77 -13.88
N ASN A 283 34.12 -12.61 -14.97
CA ASN A 283 34.59 -11.88 -16.14
C ASN A 283 34.40 -10.37 -15.94
N GLU A 284 35.29 -9.55 -16.50
CA GLU A 284 35.28 -8.08 -16.35
C GLU A 284 35.51 -7.42 -17.71
N ALA A 285 34.47 -6.77 -18.25
CA ALA A 285 34.53 -6.01 -19.49
C ALA A 285 34.52 -4.50 -19.16
N SER A 286 35.68 -3.84 -19.28
CA SER A 286 35.86 -2.43 -18.90
C SER A 286 36.01 -1.48 -20.09
N GLY A 287 36.47 -1.95 -21.24
CA GLY A 287 36.56 -1.14 -22.46
C GLY A 287 35.18 -0.75 -23.02
N VAL A 288 35.11 0.39 -23.71
CA VAL A 288 33.90 0.80 -24.43
C VAL A 288 33.59 -0.23 -25.52
N GLY A 289 32.39 -0.82 -25.52
CA GLY A 289 32.02 -1.87 -26.48
C GLY A 289 32.73 -3.21 -26.26
N ALA A 290 33.47 -3.39 -25.15
CA ALA A 290 34.14 -4.66 -24.85
C ALA A 290 33.12 -5.78 -24.62
N SER A 291 33.34 -6.95 -25.22
CA SER A 291 32.40 -8.06 -25.21
C SER A 291 33.04 -9.37 -24.78
N ILE A 292 32.51 -10.01 -23.74
CA ILE A 292 32.96 -11.32 -23.23
C ILE A 292 31.86 -12.35 -23.47
N LEU A 293 32.11 -13.33 -24.34
CA LEU A 293 31.12 -14.34 -24.68
C LEU A 293 30.99 -15.45 -23.62
N GLY A 294 31.94 -15.56 -22.69
CA GLY A 294 31.93 -16.54 -21.61
C GLY A 294 33.30 -16.73 -20.95
N GLY A 295 33.49 -17.86 -20.27
CA GLY A 295 34.77 -18.23 -19.66
C GLY A 295 34.88 -17.85 -18.18
N THR A 296 36.12 -17.79 -17.67
CA THR A 296 36.38 -17.53 -16.25
C THR A 296 37.54 -16.57 -16.07
N ARG A 297 37.31 -15.47 -15.36
CA ARG A 297 38.32 -14.43 -15.06
C ARG A 297 38.94 -13.82 -16.31
N ASN A 298 38.15 -13.65 -17.37
CA ASN A 298 38.55 -12.87 -18.53
C ASN A 298 38.45 -11.37 -18.19
N ILE A 299 39.45 -10.58 -18.58
CA ILE A 299 39.51 -9.13 -18.33
C ILE A 299 39.78 -8.45 -19.66
N LEU A 300 38.88 -7.56 -20.08
CA LEU A 300 38.96 -6.78 -21.31
C LEU A 300 38.84 -5.30 -21.01
N ASP A 301 39.98 -4.62 -21.00
CA ASP A 301 40.06 -3.16 -20.76
C ASP A 301 40.28 -2.37 -22.06
N THR A 302 40.26 -3.05 -23.21
CA THR A 302 40.45 -2.42 -24.53
C THR A 302 39.10 -2.12 -25.17
N ASP A 303 38.98 -0.94 -25.78
CA ASP A 303 37.77 -0.56 -26.49
C ASP A 303 37.53 -1.47 -27.70
N TYR A 304 36.27 -1.77 -27.97
CA TYR A 304 35.77 -2.58 -29.10
C TYR A 304 36.41 -3.97 -29.21
N SER A 305 36.83 -4.52 -28.08
CA SER A 305 37.49 -5.83 -28.00
C SER A 305 36.49 -6.95 -27.73
N THR A 306 36.77 -8.16 -28.22
CA THR A 306 35.94 -9.34 -27.97
C THR A 306 36.78 -10.53 -27.49
N ASP A 307 36.34 -11.20 -26.44
CA ASP A 307 36.92 -12.47 -25.98
C ASP A 307 35.88 -13.59 -25.97
N TRP A 308 36.28 -14.73 -26.53
CA TRP A 308 35.48 -15.93 -26.68
C TRP A 308 36.13 -17.16 -26.04
N LYS A 309 37.31 -17.03 -25.40
CA LYS A 309 38.13 -18.20 -25.07
C LYS A 309 37.67 -18.95 -23.81
N GLY A 310 37.17 -20.16 -24.05
CA GLY A 310 36.97 -21.21 -23.04
C GLY A 310 38.23 -22.00 -22.64
N LYS A 311 39.45 -21.68 -23.11
CA LYS A 311 40.70 -22.32 -22.69
C LYS A 311 41.88 -21.33 -22.66
N LYS A 312 42.70 -21.45 -21.60
CA LYS A 312 43.97 -20.73 -21.36
C LYS A 312 44.74 -20.45 -22.66
N GLY A 313 45.03 -19.19 -22.98
CA GLY A 313 45.97 -18.88 -24.05
C GLY A 313 46.11 -17.40 -24.41
N LYS A 314 47.21 -16.80 -23.94
CA LYS A 314 47.77 -15.50 -24.35
C LYS A 314 47.56 -15.22 -25.84
N LYS A 315 47.02 -14.04 -26.18
CA LYS A 315 47.63 -12.97 -27.01
C LYS A 315 46.57 -12.10 -27.70
N LYS A 316 46.92 -10.81 -27.72
CA LYS A 316 46.35 -9.64 -28.41
C LYS A 316 45.97 -9.92 -29.87
N SER A 317 44.96 -9.19 -30.35
CA SER A 317 45.01 -8.57 -31.68
C SER A 317 44.19 -7.28 -31.67
N ASN A 318 44.87 -6.15 -31.85
CA ASN A 318 44.27 -4.94 -32.40
C ASN A 318 44.02 -5.20 -33.90
N LEU A 319 42.85 -4.81 -34.38
CA LEU A 319 42.64 -4.27 -35.72
C LEU A 319 41.71 -3.06 -35.57
#